data_AF-A0AAV8D493-F1
#
_entry.id   AF-A0AAV8D493-F1
#
_cell.length_a   1.000
_cell.length_b   1.000
_cell.length_c   1.000
_cell.angle_alpha   90.00
_cell.angle_beta   90.00
_cell.angle_gamma   90.00
#
_symmetry.space_group_name_H-M   'P 1'
#
loop_
_entity.id
_entity.type
_entity.pdbx_description
1 polymer ?
#
loop_
_entity_poly.entity_id
_entity_poly.type
_entity_poly.pdbx_seq_one_letter_code
_entity_poly.pdbx_strand_id
1 'polypeptide(L)'
;MMITLRLIVPNLLFLNISEAIVANFLSLSALDANKQIIGSSGAVPFLIKSLRQNKNCRLDALRALFNLSIVAANSQHLIEAGIIGTLLTAIGDMEVTDHALATLSNLVASSAEARQHLSRANDSIPILIDVLGWTDAPSCQEKSAYILMVMAHKSHADRAAMCEAGISGALLELTLIGTPLAQKRASRILEMMRSKKGKEISESSFAVSAPMAMEGKGKAKVEEVAGEMSDEKMAVKQLVQQSLHCNMRRIARRANLPEEIMPVERLNKVLAVSSTSKSLPF
;
A
#
# COMPACT_ATOMS: atom_id res chain seq x y z
N MET A 1 18.79 33.68 34.21
CA MET A 1 19.32 32.39 33.72
C MET A 1 19.26 31.24 34.74
N MET A 2 18.63 31.40 35.92
CA MET A 2 18.54 30.31 36.93
C MET A 2 17.16 29.64 37.06
N ILE A 3 16.13 30.13 36.37
CA ILE A 3 14.78 29.56 36.43
C ILE A 3 14.62 28.39 35.43
N THR A 4 15.39 28.37 34.35
CA THR A 4 15.37 27.30 33.34
C THR A 4 16.01 25.99 33.84
N LEU A 5 17.11 26.03 34.60
CA LEU A 5 17.78 24.82 35.09
C LEU A 5 16.94 24.00 36.08
N ARG A 6 16.11 24.64 36.92
CA ARG A 6 15.31 23.95 37.95
C ARG A 6 14.09 23.20 37.39
N LEU A 7 13.62 23.58 36.20
CA LEU A 7 12.57 22.85 35.45
C LEU A 7 13.15 21.78 34.51
N ILE A 8 14.42 21.93 34.11
CA ILE A 8 15.11 20.96 33.23
C ILE A 8 15.51 19.70 34.01
N VAL A 9 15.98 19.81 35.26
CA VAL A 9 16.44 18.66 36.05
C VAL A 9 15.34 17.65 36.42
N PRO A 10 14.15 18.04 36.89
CA PRO A 10 13.05 17.09 37.16
C PRO A 10 12.57 16.39 35.89
N ASN A 11 12.54 17.13 34.77
CA ASN A 11 12.18 16.58 33.47
C ASN A 11 13.24 15.58 32.98
N LEU A 12 14.54 15.87 33.12
CA LEU A 12 15.60 14.92 32.75
C LEU A 12 15.56 13.63 33.58
N LEU A 13 15.35 13.74 34.90
CA LEU A 13 15.23 12.57 35.77
C LEU A 13 13.99 11.73 35.41
N PHE A 14 12.86 12.39 35.13
CA PHE A 14 11.64 11.72 34.68
C PHE A 14 11.82 11.02 33.33
N LEU A 15 12.52 11.66 32.38
CA LEU A 15 12.84 11.07 31.08
C LEU A 15 13.71 9.82 31.23
N ASN A 16 14.78 9.89 32.03
CA ASN A 16 15.67 8.75 32.27
C ASN A 16 14.94 7.57 32.96
N ILE A 17 14.03 7.87 33.89
CA ILE A 17 13.19 6.84 34.52
C ILE A 17 12.23 6.24 33.49
N SER A 18 11.63 7.06 32.62
CA SER A 18 10.74 6.58 31.56
C SER A 18 11.47 5.66 30.58
N GLU A 19 12.71 6.00 30.20
CA GLU A 19 13.55 5.16 29.34
C GLU A 19 13.80 3.79 29.98
N ALA A 20 14.19 3.75 31.27
CA ALA A 20 14.41 2.51 32.00
C ALA A 20 13.13 1.65 32.12
N ILE A 21 11.97 2.28 32.38
CA ILE A 21 10.68 1.58 32.46
C ILE A 21 10.29 1.00 31.09
N VAL A 22 10.46 1.78 30.02
CA VAL A 22 10.20 1.32 28.64
C VAL A 22 11.09 0.14 28.30
N ALA A 23 12.39 0.21 28.59
CA ALA A 23 13.33 -0.87 28.35
C ALA A 23 12.92 -2.16 29.10
N ASN A 24 12.47 -2.03 30.36
CA ASN A 24 11.98 -3.16 31.14
C ASN A 24 10.72 -3.80 30.50
N PHE A 25 9.73 -2.98 30.09
CA PHE A 25 8.55 -3.50 29.38
C PHE A 25 8.90 -4.14 28.04
N LEU A 26 9.88 -3.60 27.31
CA LEU A 26 10.38 -4.21 26.09
C LEU A 26 10.96 -5.60 26.37
N SER A 27 11.85 -5.72 27.36
CA SER A 27 12.44 -7.00 27.76
C SER A 27 11.39 -8.00 28.23
N LEU A 28 10.46 -7.58 29.10
CA LEU A 28 9.42 -8.47 29.63
C LEU A 28 8.42 -8.91 28.56
N SER A 29 8.02 -8.01 27.65
CA SER A 29 7.07 -8.32 26.57
C SER A 29 7.63 -9.24 25.49
N ALA A 30 8.95 -9.43 25.44
CA ALA A 30 9.58 -10.39 24.54
C ALA A 30 9.11 -11.83 24.81
N LEU A 31 8.76 -12.16 26.06
CA LEU A 31 8.24 -13.47 26.44
C LEU A 31 6.72 -13.56 26.21
N ASP A 32 6.26 -14.59 25.50
CA ASP A 32 4.84 -14.77 25.17
C ASP A 32 3.94 -14.83 26.41
N ALA A 33 4.39 -15.51 27.47
CA ALA A 33 3.66 -15.64 28.73
C ALA A 33 3.35 -14.28 29.41
N ASN A 34 4.15 -13.25 29.14
CA ASN A 34 3.99 -11.95 29.77
C ASN A 34 3.09 -11.00 28.96
N LYS A 35 2.94 -11.22 27.66
CA LYS A 35 2.30 -10.24 26.75
C LYS A 35 0.86 -9.93 27.15
N GLN A 36 0.07 -10.94 27.49
CA GLN A 36 -1.32 -10.73 27.90
C GLN A 36 -1.42 -10.01 29.24
N ILE A 37 -0.58 -10.38 30.22
CA ILE A 37 -0.55 -9.77 31.56
C ILE A 37 -0.15 -8.29 31.47
N ILE A 38 0.88 -7.97 30.67
CA ILE A 38 1.31 -6.58 30.46
C ILE A 38 0.23 -5.80 29.71
N GLY A 39 -0.39 -6.40 28.68
CA GLY A 39 -1.39 -5.73 27.86
C GLY A 39 -2.67 -5.35 28.60
N SER A 40 -3.11 -6.16 29.56
CA SER A 40 -4.27 -5.87 30.43
C SER A 40 -3.94 -5.03 31.66
N SER A 41 -2.67 -4.66 31.84
CA SER A 41 -2.22 -3.78 32.93
C SER A 41 -2.32 -2.29 32.55
N GLY A 42 -1.80 -1.42 33.42
CA GLY A 42 -1.61 0.02 33.13
C GLY A 42 -0.44 0.35 32.19
N ALA A 43 0.28 -0.64 31.64
CA ALA A 43 1.47 -0.42 30.83
C ALA A 43 1.17 0.24 29.47
N VAL A 44 0.06 -0.13 28.81
CA VAL A 44 -0.24 0.32 27.45
C VAL A 44 -0.36 1.85 27.34
N PRO A 45 -1.16 2.56 28.17
CA PRO A 45 -1.21 4.02 28.14
C PRO A 45 0.16 4.69 28.40
N PHE A 46 0.97 4.11 29.28
CA PHE A 46 2.32 4.61 29.57
C PHE A 46 3.25 4.48 28.36
N LEU A 47 3.24 3.33 27.68
CA LEU A 47 4.06 3.10 26.48
C LEU A 47 3.65 4.02 25.33
N ILE A 48 2.34 4.23 25.11
CA ILE A 48 1.83 5.17 24.09
C ILE A 48 2.25 6.61 24.42
N LYS A 49 2.17 7.02 25.69
CA LYS A 49 2.63 8.34 26.12
C LYS A 49 4.14 8.51 25.87
N SER A 50 4.93 7.49 26.20
CA SER A 50 6.38 7.48 25.99
C SER A 50 6.74 7.60 24.50
N LEU A 51 6.04 6.85 23.63
CA LEU A 51 6.18 6.94 22.17
C LEU A 51 5.91 8.36 21.63
N ARG A 52 4.98 9.12 22.23
CA ARG A 52 4.66 10.49 21.79
C ARG A 52 5.63 11.54 22.33
N GLN A 53 6.16 11.36 23.53
CA GLN A 53 6.83 12.43 24.29
C GLN A 53 8.35 12.28 24.36
N ASN A 54 8.86 11.04 24.31
CA ASN A 54 10.25 10.76 24.64
C ASN A 54 10.97 10.18 23.42
N LYS A 55 11.70 11.04 22.69
CA LYS A 55 12.41 10.64 21.47
C LYS A 55 13.41 9.51 21.72
N ASN A 56 14.09 9.51 22.87
CA ASN A 56 15.15 8.57 23.20
C ASN A 56 14.68 7.11 23.35
N CYS A 57 13.48 6.87 23.89
CA CYS A 57 12.92 5.52 24.05
C CYS A 57 11.74 5.23 23.12
N ARG A 58 11.56 6.06 22.10
CA ARG A 58 10.41 5.98 21.20
C ARG A 58 10.34 4.65 20.45
N LEU A 59 11.46 4.24 19.86
CA LEU A 59 11.56 2.96 19.16
C LEU A 59 11.33 1.78 20.10
N ASP A 60 11.89 1.82 21.30
CA ASP A 60 11.72 0.75 22.29
C ASP A 60 10.29 0.67 22.82
N ALA A 61 9.63 1.81 23.03
CA ALA A 61 8.22 1.85 23.39
C ALA A 61 7.36 1.24 22.29
N LEU A 62 7.65 1.56 21.03
CA LEU A 62 6.92 0.99 19.89
C LEU A 62 7.21 -0.51 19.71
N ARG A 63 8.43 -0.98 19.95
CA ARG A 63 8.76 -2.42 19.95
C ARG A 63 8.02 -3.17 21.05
N ALA A 64 7.91 -2.59 22.24
CA ALA A 64 7.10 -3.16 23.31
C ALA A 64 5.62 -3.24 22.90
N LEU A 65 5.06 -2.16 22.34
CA LEU A 65 3.67 -2.15 21.83
C LEU A 65 3.46 -3.16 20.70
N PHE A 66 4.44 -3.32 19.80
CA PHE A 66 4.43 -4.34 18.76
C PHE A 66 4.34 -5.74 19.39
N ASN A 67 5.20 -6.06 20.35
CA ASN A 67 5.16 -7.35 21.05
C ASN A 67 3.79 -7.61 21.68
N LEU A 68 3.20 -6.62 22.34
CA LEU A 68 1.88 -6.74 22.94
C LEU A 68 0.77 -6.95 21.90
N SER A 69 0.88 -6.33 20.71
CA SER A 69 -0.11 -6.43 19.63
C SER A 69 -0.19 -7.82 18.98
N ILE A 70 0.81 -8.68 19.17
CA ILE A 70 0.80 -10.06 18.67
C ILE A 70 -0.34 -10.87 19.32
N VAL A 71 -0.69 -10.55 20.57
CA VAL A 71 -1.78 -11.21 21.30
C VAL A 71 -3.10 -10.49 21.01
N ALA A 72 -4.00 -11.16 20.30
CA ALA A 72 -5.30 -10.58 19.91
C ALA A 72 -6.15 -10.10 21.09
N ALA A 73 -6.03 -10.72 22.27
CA ALA A 73 -6.72 -10.29 23.50
C ALA A 73 -6.30 -8.89 23.97
N ASN A 74 -5.10 -8.42 23.59
CA ASN A 74 -4.62 -7.08 23.94
C ASN A 74 -5.16 -5.99 23.01
N SER A 75 -5.78 -6.35 21.88
CA SER A 75 -6.20 -5.38 20.86
C SER A 75 -7.14 -4.32 21.43
N GLN A 76 -8.09 -4.70 22.29
CA GLN A 76 -9.02 -3.75 22.90
C GLN A 76 -8.29 -2.72 23.76
N HIS A 77 -7.39 -3.16 24.66
CA HIS A 77 -6.60 -2.26 25.52
C HIS A 77 -5.73 -1.28 24.71
N LEU A 78 -5.15 -1.76 23.60
CA LEU A 78 -4.34 -0.93 22.69
C LEU A 78 -5.21 0.12 21.98
N ILE A 79 -6.39 -0.27 21.49
CA ILE A 79 -7.32 0.61 20.78
C ILE A 79 -7.89 1.68 21.72
N GLU A 80 -8.37 1.29 22.89
CA GLU A 80 -8.94 2.20 23.90
C GLU A 80 -7.91 3.26 24.36
N ALA A 81 -6.63 2.88 24.44
CA ALA A 81 -5.55 3.80 24.76
C ALA A 81 -5.13 4.71 23.58
N GLY A 82 -5.79 4.60 22.42
CA GLY A 82 -5.58 5.47 21.26
C GLY A 82 -4.35 5.11 20.43
N ILE A 83 -3.99 3.82 20.33
CA ILE A 83 -2.81 3.40 19.56
C ILE A 83 -2.92 3.76 18.08
N ILE A 84 -4.09 3.61 17.45
CA ILE A 84 -4.26 3.75 15.99
C ILE A 84 -3.81 5.14 15.50
N GLY A 85 -4.31 6.20 16.13
CA GLY A 85 -3.88 7.57 15.79
C GLY A 85 -2.39 7.79 16.05
N THR A 86 -1.85 7.21 17.13
CA THR A 86 -0.41 7.31 17.44
C THR A 86 0.46 6.66 16.38
N LEU A 87 0.05 5.48 15.87
CA LEU A 87 0.77 4.79 14.81
C LEU A 87 0.71 5.56 13.49
N LEU A 88 -0.45 6.12 13.14
CA LEU A 88 -0.60 6.96 11.93
C LEU A 88 0.32 8.18 11.98
N THR A 89 0.41 8.88 13.13
CA THR A 89 1.35 9.99 13.30
C THR A 89 2.82 9.55 13.27
N ALA A 90 3.12 8.30 13.60
CA ALA A 90 4.49 7.78 13.57
C ALA A 90 4.95 7.36 12.16
N ILE A 91 4.02 7.12 11.23
CA ILE A 91 4.34 6.84 9.83
C ILE A 91 4.90 8.10 9.18
N GLY A 92 6.05 7.97 8.51
CA GLY A 92 6.82 9.07 7.93
C GLY A 92 8.13 9.31 8.68
N ASP A 93 8.24 8.81 9.92
CA ASP A 93 9.51 8.75 10.62
C ASP A 93 10.19 7.40 10.35
N MET A 94 11.28 7.42 9.59
CA MET A 94 11.97 6.22 9.12
C MET A 94 12.57 5.37 10.24
N GLU A 95 12.78 5.93 11.45
CA GLU A 95 13.27 5.15 12.59
C GLU A 95 12.22 4.16 13.11
N VAL A 96 10.94 4.54 13.05
CA VAL A 96 9.85 3.80 13.70
C VAL A 96 8.76 3.31 12.76
N THR A 97 8.71 3.80 11.52
CA THR A 97 7.61 3.50 10.57
C THR A 97 7.41 2.01 10.34
N ASP A 98 8.49 1.24 10.18
CA ASP A 98 8.37 -0.20 9.93
C ASP A 98 7.65 -0.93 11.06
N HIS A 99 8.01 -0.62 12.32
CA HIS A 99 7.35 -1.18 13.51
C HIS A 99 5.94 -0.64 13.69
N ALA A 100 5.68 0.62 13.28
CA ALA A 100 4.35 1.21 13.37
C ALA A 100 3.38 0.49 12.43
N LEU A 101 3.80 0.26 11.18
CA LEU A 101 3.05 -0.52 10.19
C LEU A 101 2.90 -1.99 10.62
N ALA A 102 3.90 -2.58 11.25
CA ALA A 102 3.83 -3.96 11.76
C ALA A 102 2.78 -4.08 12.87
N THR A 103 2.80 -3.14 13.82
CA THR A 103 1.82 -3.08 14.91
C THR A 103 0.41 -2.85 14.36
N LEU A 104 0.25 -1.93 13.41
CA LEU A 104 -1.04 -1.67 12.76
C LEU A 104 -1.55 -2.90 12.00
N SER A 105 -0.65 -3.65 11.34
CA SER A 105 -0.97 -4.90 10.64
C SER A 105 -1.58 -5.95 11.60
N ASN A 106 -0.98 -6.14 12.78
CA ASN A 106 -1.50 -7.07 13.79
C ASN A 106 -2.90 -6.67 14.28
N LEU A 107 -3.10 -5.37 14.51
CA LEU A 107 -4.37 -4.84 15.02
C LEU A 107 -5.51 -4.99 14.00
N VAL A 108 -5.29 -4.62 12.73
CA VAL A 108 -6.34 -4.73 11.70
C VAL A 108 -6.66 -6.18 11.35
N ALA A 109 -5.68 -7.09 11.50
CA ALA A 109 -5.87 -8.52 11.28
C ALA A 109 -6.74 -9.15 12.38
N SER A 110 -6.49 -8.79 13.64
CA SER A 110 -7.11 -9.42 14.82
C SER A 110 -8.42 -8.76 15.26
N SER A 111 -8.64 -7.47 14.99
CA SER A 111 -9.77 -6.71 15.53
C SER A 111 -10.59 -5.97 14.48
N ALA A 112 -11.91 -6.19 14.50
CA ALA A 112 -12.85 -5.40 13.70
C ALA A 112 -12.93 -3.95 14.18
N GLU A 113 -12.80 -3.74 15.48
CA GLU A 113 -12.78 -2.42 16.09
C GLU A 113 -11.56 -1.62 15.63
N ALA A 114 -10.37 -2.24 15.56
CA ALA A 114 -9.17 -1.59 15.02
C ALA A 114 -9.39 -1.09 13.59
N ARG A 115 -10.03 -1.92 12.74
CA ARG A 115 -10.38 -1.53 11.36
C ARG A 115 -11.34 -0.34 11.36
N GLN A 116 -12.37 -0.35 12.19
CA GLN A 116 -13.31 0.77 12.27
C GLN A 116 -12.63 2.07 12.74
N HIS A 117 -11.74 2.00 13.73
CA HIS A 117 -10.95 3.15 14.18
C HIS A 117 -10.03 3.67 13.07
N LEU A 118 -9.40 2.76 12.32
CA LEU A 118 -8.55 3.14 11.18
C LEU A 118 -9.36 3.81 10.06
N SER A 119 -10.54 3.27 9.69
CA SER A 119 -11.42 3.88 8.68
C SER A 119 -11.92 5.27 9.06
N ARG A 120 -12.11 5.54 10.35
CA ARG A 120 -12.58 6.84 10.86
C ARG A 120 -11.45 7.84 11.08
N ALA A 121 -10.20 7.39 11.13
CA ALA A 121 -9.07 8.28 11.32
C ALA A 121 -8.83 9.10 10.05
N ASN A 122 -8.71 10.41 10.21
CA ASN A 122 -8.41 11.33 9.12
C ASN A 122 -7.11 10.93 8.43
N ASP A 123 -7.09 11.04 7.10
CA ASP A 123 -5.93 10.78 6.23
C ASP A 123 -5.33 9.37 6.32
N SER A 124 -5.97 8.42 7.02
CA SER A 124 -5.41 7.08 7.20
C SER A 124 -5.17 6.35 5.87
N ILE A 125 -6.12 6.44 4.94
CA ILE A 125 -6.01 5.85 3.60
C ILE A 125 -4.93 6.57 2.77
N PRO A 126 -4.95 7.91 2.59
CA PRO A 126 -3.87 8.63 1.92
C PRO A 126 -2.47 8.32 2.46
N ILE A 127 -2.29 8.30 3.78
CA ILE A 127 -1.00 7.97 4.43
C ILE A 127 -0.54 6.56 4.01
N LEU A 128 -1.43 5.58 4.06
CA LEU A 128 -1.08 4.20 3.69
C LEU A 128 -0.79 4.07 2.18
N ILE A 129 -1.52 4.80 1.33
CA ILE A 129 -1.28 4.83 -0.11
C ILE A 129 0.10 5.44 -0.41
N ASP A 130 0.48 6.52 0.26
CA ASP A 130 1.79 7.16 0.11
C ASP A 130 2.94 6.18 0.37
N VAL A 131 2.83 5.37 1.43
CA VAL A 131 3.82 4.32 1.76
C VAL A 131 4.01 3.31 0.62
N LEU A 132 3.00 3.05 -0.21
CA LEU A 132 3.16 2.16 -1.36
C LEU A 132 4.16 2.71 -2.40
N GLY A 133 4.38 4.02 -2.43
CA GLY A 133 5.35 4.69 -3.31
C GLY A 133 6.79 4.65 -2.82
N TRP A 134 7.06 4.17 -1.60
CA TRP A 134 8.39 4.22 -1.00
C TRP A 134 9.31 3.11 -1.53
N THR A 135 9.91 3.35 -2.69
CA THR A 135 10.72 2.33 -3.41
C THR A 135 11.98 1.87 -2.67
N ASP A 136 12.47 2.66 -1.72
CA ASP A 136 13.63 2.37 -0.86
C ASP A 136 13.25 1.66 0.45
N ALA A 137 11.95 1.47 0.72
CA ALA A 137 11.43 0.82 1.92
C ALA A 137 10.47 -0.35 1.59
N PRO A 138 10.95 -1.43 0.92
CA PRO A 138 10.10 -2.54 0.47
C PRO A 138 9.33 -3.23 1.60
N SER A 139 9.95 -3.32 2.77
CA SER A 139 9.34 -3.86 3.99
C SER A 139 8.13 -3.04 4.45
N CYS A 140 8.15 -1.72 4.29
CA CYS A 140 7.04 -0.82 4.59
C CYS A 140 5.93 -0.92 3.52
N GLN A 141 6.31 -0.96 2.24
CA GLN A 141 5.36 -1.20 1.13
C GLN A 141 4.55 -2.48 1.34
N GLU A 142 5.21 -3.58 1.72
CA GLU A 142 4.55 -4.86 1.96
C GLU A 142 3.52 -4.79 3.10
N LYS A 143 3.87 -4.13 4.21
CA LYS A 143 2.98 -3.98 5.37
C LYS A 143 1.81 -3.04 5.07
N SER A 144 2.06 -1.92 4.40
CA SER A 144 0.98 -1.02 3.98
C SER A 144 0.02 -1.71 2.99
N ALA A 145 0.56 -2.43 2.00
CA ALA A 145 -0.25 -3.22 1.08
C ALA A 145 -1.08 -4.30 1.81
N TYR A 146 -0.55 -4.90 2.88
CA TYR A 146 -1.31 -5.83 3.71
C TYR A 146 -2.47 -5.15 4.44
N ILE A 147 -2.22 -4.01 5.09
CA ILE A 147 -3.24 -3.25 5.81
C ILE A 147 -4.37 -2.85 4.84
N LEU A 148 -4.02 -2.25 3.70
CA LEU A 148 -4.98 -1.85 2.67
C LEU A 148 -5.74 -3.06 2.11
N MET A 149 -5.09 -4.21 1.92
CA MET A 149 -5.75 -5.45 1.48
C MET A 149 -6.77 -5.95 2.51
N VAL A 150 -6.44 -5.92 3.81
CA VAL A 150 -7.37 -6.32 4.88
C VAL A 150 -8.59 -5.39 4.92
N MET A 151 -8.36 -4.08 4.87
CA MET A 151 -9.42 -3.07 4.86
C MET A 151 -10.32 -3.23 3.63
N ALA A 152 -9.71 -3.33 2.43
CA ALA A 152 -10.42 -3.54 1.17
C ALA A 152 -11.22 -4.85 1.16
N HIS A 153 -10.74 -5.91 1.82
CA HIS A 153 -11.48 -7.17 1.90
C HIS A 153 -12.72 -7.08 2.78
N LYS A 154 -12.66 -6.31 3.88
CA LYS A 154 -13.71 -6.29 4.91
C LYS A 154 -14.77 -5.20 4.73
N SER A 155 -14.54 -4.17 3.91
CA SER A 155 -15.43 -3.01 3.82
C SER A 155 -15.58 -2.48 2.39
N HIS A 156 -16.83 -2.35 1.93
CA HIS A 156 -17.14 -1.68 0.66
C HIS A 156 -16.86 -0.17 0.72
N ALA A 157 -17.08 0.45 1.88
CA ALA A 157 -16.83 1.87 2.08
C ALA A 157 -15.33 2.18 2.01
N ASP A 158 -14.49 1.34 2.62
CA ASP A 158 -13.03 1.50 2.55
C ASP A 158 -12.53 1.36 1.10
N ARG A 159 -13.09 0.42 0.32
CA ARG A 159 -12.76 0.32 -1.12
C ARG A 159 -13.12 1.59 -1.90
N ALA A 160 -14.26 2.21 -1.60
CA ALA A 160 -14.67 3.45 -2.26
C ALA A 160 -13.72 4.60 -1.88
N ALA A 161 -13.43 4.75 -0.58
CA ALA A 161 -12.49 5.76 -0.09
C ALA A 161 -11.07 5.57 -0.67
N MET A 162 -10.61 4.33 -0.84
CA MET A 162 -9.33 4.05 -1.53
C MET A 162 -9.35 4.44 -3.02
N CYS A 163 -10.48 4.21 -3.73
CA CYS A 163 -10.63 4.67 -5.11
C CYS A 163 -10.56 6.20 -5.20
N GLU A 164 -11.29 6.89 -4.32
CA GLU A 164 -11.33 8.35 -4.25
C GLU A 164 -9.95 8.94 -3.92
N ALA A 165 -9.17 8.26 -3.08
CA ALA A 165 -7.80 8.61 -2.76
C ALA A 165 -6.77 8.20 -3.85
N GLY A 166 -7.20 7.69 -5.01
CA GLY A 166 -6.32 7.45 -6.15
C GLY A 166 -5.42 6.21 -6.04
N ILE A 167 -5.78 5.21 -5.23
CA ILE A 167 -4.95 4.02 -4.97
C ILE A 167 -4.54 3.23 -6.24
N SER A 168 -5.34 3.29 -7.31
CA SER A 168 -5.14 2.49 -8.53
C SER A 168 -3.76 2.70 -9.15
N GLY A 169 -3.27 3.94 -9.19
CA GLY A 169 -1.95 4.25 -9.73
C GLY A 169 -0.84 3.60 -8.91
N ALA A 170 -0.88 3.76 -7.58
CA ALA A 170 0.08 3.17 -6.65
C ALA A 170 0.09 1.62 -6.73
N LEU A 171 -1.08 0.98 -6.86
CA LEU A 171 -1.16 -0.47 -6.99
C LEU A 171 -0.59 -0.97 -8.32
N LEU A 172 -0.88 -0.28 -9.43
CA LEU A 172 -0.31 -0.64 -10.73
C LEU A 172 1.21 -0.52 -10.74
N GLU A 173 1.75 0.54 -10.15
CA GLU A 173 3.19 0.65 -9.95
C GLU A 173 3.72 -0.50 -9.10
N LEU A 174 3.10 -0.76 -7.95
CA LEU A 174 3.54 -1.82 -7.05
C LEU A 174 3.50 -3.21 -7.69
N THR A 175 2.53 -3.49 -8.60
CA THR A 175 2.50 -4.74 -9.38
C THR A 175 3.65 -4.89 -10.37
N LEU A 176 4.22 -3.78 -10.85
CA LEU A 176 5.32 -3.81 -11.82
C LEU A 176 6.70 -3.87 -11.15
N ILE A 177 6.87 -3.16 -10.03
CA ILE A 177 8.19 -2.92 -9.46
C ILE A 177 8.35 -3.33 -8.00
N GLY A 178 7.26 -3.68 -7.30
CA GLY A 178 7.29 -4.11 -5.90
C GLY A 178 7.93 -5.48 -5.70
N THR A 179 8.08 -5.88 -4.43
CA THR A 179 8.50 -7.24 -4.08
C THR A 179 7.45 -8.27 -4.51
N PRO A 180 7.79 -9.57 -4.65
CA PRO A 180 6.80 -10.60 -5.01
C PRO A 180 5.58 -10.63 -4.07
N LEU A 181 5.79 -10.36 -2.78
CA LEU A 181 4.70 -10.31 -1.80
C LEU A 181 3.83 -9.05 -1.98
N ALA A 182 4.45 -7.89 -2.19
CA ALA A 182 3.74 -6.64 -2.46
C ALA A 182 2.93 -6.72 -3.77
N GLN A 183 3.52 -7.29 -4.83
CA GLN A 183 2.85 -7.53 -6.11
C GLN A 183 1.61 -8.42 -5.94
N LYS A 184 1.74 -9.55 -5.23
CA LYS A 184 0.61 -10.46 -4.96
C LYS A 184 -0.52 -9.76 -4.21
N ARG A 185 -0.19 -8.95 -3.19
CA ARG A 185 -1.18 -8.17 -2.43
C ARG A 185 -1.83 -7.09 -3.28
N ALA A 186 -1.05 -6.38 -4.10
CA ALA A 186 -1.55 -5.33 -4.98
C ALA A 186 -2.54 -5.88 -6.02
N SER A 187 -2.19 -6.99 -6.68
CA SER A 187 -3.09 -7.68 -7.61
C SER A 187 -4.40 -8.09 -6.93
N ARG A 188 -4.32 -8.60 -5.69
CA ARG A 188 -5.51 -8.98 -4.93
C ARG A 188 -6.39 -7.78 -4.60
N ILE A 189 -5.81 -6.62 -4.27
CA ILE A 189 -6.58 -5.39 -4.07
C ILE A 189 -7.28 -4.97 -5.36
N LEU A 190 -6.56 -4.92 -6.48
CA LEU A 190 -7.13 -4.57 -7.79
C LEU A 190 -8.28 -5.49 -8.19
N GLU A 191 -8.19 -6.80 -7.93
CA GLU A 191 -9.31 -7.74 -8.11
C GLU A 191 -10.54 -7.36 -7.29
N MET A 192 -10.36 -7.04 -6.00
CA MET A 192 -11.46 -6.64 -5.11
C MET A 192 -12.11 -5.32 -5.54
N MET A 193 -11.36 -4.43 -6.20
CA MET A 193 -11.90 -3.17 -6.74
C MET A 193 -12.74 -3.40 -8.02
N ARG A 194 -12.41 -4.41 -8.83
CA ARG A 194 -13.11 -4.71 -10.10
C ARG A 194 -14.48 -5.36 -9.91
N SER A 195 -14.73 -6.04 -8.79
CA SER A 195 -15.92 -6.88 -8.57
C SER A 195 -17.27 -6.15 -8.60
N LYS A 196 -17.31 -4.82 -8.76
CA LYS A 196 -18.55 -4.05 -8.99
C LYS A 196 -18.95 -3.89 -10.47
N LYS A 197 -18.04 -4.01 -11.44
CA LYS A 197 -18.39 -3.74 -12.86
C LYS A 197 -19.08 -4.90 -13.60
N GLY A 198 -19.05 -6.12 -13.06
CA GLY A 198 -19.60 -7.31 -13.74
C GLY A 198 -21.01 -7.72 -13.31
N LYS A 199 -21.55 -7.18 -12.21
CA LYS A 199 -22.83 -7.64 -11.65
C LYS A 199 -24.03 -6.77 -11.99
N GLU A 200 -23.82 -5.59 -12.57
CA GLU A 200 -24.91 -4.70 -13.02
C GLU A 200 -25.14 -4.76 -14.55
N ILE A 201 -24.36 -5.54 -15.30
CA ILE A 201 -24.51 -5.70 -16.77
C ILE A 201 -25.17 -7.05 -17.14
N SER A 202 -25.41 -7.95 -16.16
CA SER A 202 -25.87 -9.33 -16.44
C SER A 202 -27.37 -9.57 -16.25
N GLU A 203 -28.18 -8.57 -15.90
CA GLU A 203 -29.63 -8.77 -15.62
C GLU A 203 -30.58 -8.05 -16.58
N SER A 204 -30.10 -7.47 -17.69
CA SER A 204 -31.00 -6.84 -18.68
C SER A 204 -30.61 -7.10 -20.13
N SER A 205 -30.58 -8.36 -20.58
CA SER A 205 -30.79 -8.67 -22.02
C SER A 205 -30.84 -10.18 -22.28
N PHE A 206 -31.94 -10.86 -21.96
CA PHE A 206 -32.31 -12.08 -22.68
C PHE A 206 -33.84 -12.20 -22.83
N ALA A 207 -34.35 -11.43 -23.79
CA ALA A 207 -35.58 -11.71 -24.52
C ALA A 207 -35.49 -10.92 -25.83
N VAL A 208 -35.83 -11.38 -27.03
CA VAL A 208 -36.39 -12.61 -27.57
C VAL A 208 -36.20 -12.49 -29.10
N SER A 209 -36.09 -13.63 -29.79
CA SER A 209 -36.31 -13.84 -31.23
C SER A 209 -35.21 -13.56 -32.27
N ALA A 210 -34.93 -14.64 -33.02
CA ALA A 210 -34.38 -14.66 -34.37
C ALA A 210 -35.35 -14.01 -35.38
N PRO A 211 -34.87 -13.63 -36.58
CA PRO A 211 -35.26 -14.44 -37.74
C PRO A 211 -34.17 -14.61 -38.82
N MET A 212 -34.59 -15.37 -39.84
CA MET A 212 -33.87 -16.08 -40.90
C MET A 212 -33.10 -15.25 -41.95
N ALA A 213 -32.27 -16.00 -42.67
CA ALA A 213 -31.46 -15.69 -43.85
C ALA A 213 -32.08 -14.82 -44.95
N MET A 214 -31.24 -14.05 -45.63
CA MET A 214 -31.22 -13.94 -47.11
C MET A 214 -29.91 -13.35 -47.64
N GLU A 215 -29.53 -13.80 -48.82
CA GLU A 215 -28.37 -13.40 -49.63
C GLU A 215 -28.35 -11.91 -49.98
N GLY A 216 -27.15 -11.36 -50.15
CA GLY A 216 -26.95 -10.03 -50.72
C GLY A 216 -25.50 -9.79 -51.11
N LYS A 217 -25.17 -10.00 -52.39
CA LYS A 217 -23.93 -9.53 -53.03
C LYS A 217 -23.83 -8.00 -52.91
N GLY A 218 -22.72 -7.50 -52.40
CA GLY A 218 -22.43 -6.07 -52.38
C GLY A 218 -20.94 -5.80 -52.17
N LYS A 219 -20.18 -5.75 -53.26
CA LYS A 219 -18.78 -5.34 -53.29
C LYS A 219 -18.74 -3.82 -53.18
N ALA A 220 -18.40 -3.27 -52.01
CA ALA A 220 -18.15 -1.84 -51.85
C ALA A 220 -16.73 -1.64 -51.31
N LYS A 221 -15.89 -0.98 -52.13
CA LYS A 221 -14.60 -0.42 -51.76
C LYS A 221 -14.79 0.52 -50.57
N VAL A 222 -14.02 0.31 -49.50
CA VAL A 222 -13.76 1.35 -48.51
C VAL A 222 -12.42 1.95 -48.88
N GLU A 223 -12.45 3.19 -49.37
CA GLU A 223 -11.28 4.05 -49.51
C GLU A 223 -10.75 4.39 -48.12
N GLU A 224 -9.45 4.20 -47.94
CA GLU A 224 -8.68 4.55 -46.77
C GLU A 224 -8.52 6.08 -46.76
N VAL A 225 -9.37 6.79 -46.01
CA VAL A 225 -9.13 8.20 -45.70
C VAL A 225 -8.18 8.23 -44.50
N ALA A 226 -6.94 8.63 -44.77
CA ALA A 226 -5.92 8.95 -43.77
C ALA A 226 -6.41 10.14 -42.93
N GLY A 227 -7.18 9.85 -41.89
CA GLY A 227 -7.65 10.84 -40.93
C GLY A 227 -6.51 11.29 -40.03
N GLU A 228 -6.24 12.59 -40.06
CA GLU A 228 -5.37 13.28 -39.11
C GLU A 228 -5.68 12.82 -37.67
N MET A 229 -4.62 12.42 -36.97
CA MET A 229 -4.72 11.86 -35.64
C MET A 229 -5.01 13.00 -34.65
N SER A 230 -6.23 13.04 -34.09
CA SER A 230 -6.65 14.03 -33.06
C SER A 230 -5.56 14.24 -32.01
N ASP A 231 -5.38 15.47 -31.54
CA ASP A 231 -4.33 15.87 -30.59
C ASP A 231 -4.30 14.98 -29.33
N GLU A 232 -5.46 14.48 -28.88
CA GLU A 232 -5.52 13.56 -27.73
C GLU A 232 -4.88 12.20 -28.05
N LYS A 233 -5.04 11.69 -29.28
CA LYS A 233 -4.41 10.43 -29.71
C LYS A 233 -2.89 10.59 -29.82
N MET A 234 -2.41 11.77 -30.23
CA MET A 234 -0.98 12.07 -30.27
C MET A 234 -0.39 12.15 -28.85
N ALA A 235 -1.10 12.83 -27.93
CA ALA A 235 -0.71 12.92 -26.52
C ALA A 235 -0.66 11.55 -25.84
N VAL A 236 -1.68 10.70 -26.05
CA VAL A 236 -1.71 9.32 -25.52
C VAL A 236 -0.54 8.50 -26.08
N LYS A 237 -0.26 8.61 -27.38
CA LYS A 237 0.87 7.91 -28.00
C LYS A 237 2.22 8.36 -27.42
N GLN A 238 2.37 9.65 -27.15
CA GLN A 238 3.58 10.22 -26.55
C GLN A 238 3.77 9.75 -25.09
N LEU A 239 2.69 9.70 -24.32
CA LEU A 239 2.69 9.24 -22.92
C LEU A 239 3.02 7.74 -22.83
N VAL A 240 2.45 6.93 -23.73
CA VAL A 240 2.78 5.50 -23.85
C VAL A 240 4.25 5.30 -24.24
N GLN A 241 4.77 6.08 -25.20
CA GLN A 241 6.18 6.00 -25.59
C GLN A 241 7.13 6.41 -24.46
N GLN A 242 6.81 7.46 -23.72
CA GLN A 242 7.59 7.87 -22.55
C GLN A 242 7.58 6.80 -21.46
N SER A 243 6.42 6.20 -21.18
CA SER A 243 6.28 5.12 -20.20
C SER A 243 7.09 3.89 -20.60
N LEU A 244 7.05 3.49 -21.88
CA LEU A 244 7.83 2.39 -22.42
C LEU A 244 9.34 2.67 -22.31
N HIS A 245 9.77 3.88 -22.65
CA HIS A 245 11.18 4.29 -22.58
C HIS A 245 11.70 4.28 -21.14
N CYS A 246 10.93 4.81 -20.20
CA CYS A 246 11.23 4.75 -18.78
C CYS A 246 11.31 3.30 -18.28
N ASN A 247 10.36 2.44 -18.68
CA ASN A 247 10.38 1.02 -18.32
C ASN A 247 11.61 0.28 -18.88
N MET A 248 11.98 0.52 -20.15
CA MET A 248 13.16 -0.10 -20.74
C MET A 248 14.46 0.35 -20.05
N ARG A 249 14.59 1.64 -19.74
CA ARG A 249 15.75 2.16 -18.98
C ARG A 249 15.85 1.51 -17.60
N ARG A 250 14.71 1.28 -16.95
CA ARG A 250 14.64 0.60 -15.64
C ARG A 250 15.01 -0.88 -15.72
N ILE A 251 14.61 -1.58 -16.78
CA ILE A 251 15.01 -2.98 -17.03
C ILE A 251 16.53 -3.05 -17.28
N ALA A 252 17.07 -2.14 -18.10
CA ALA A 252 18.50 -2.11 -18.41
C ALA A 252 19.37 -1.91 -17.17
N ARG A 253 18.97 -0.99 -16.26
CA ARG A 253 19.64 -0.77 -14.97
C ARG A 253 19.61 -2.01 -14.07
N ARG A 254 18.48 -2.72 -14.01
CA ARG A 254 18.34 -3.94 -13.21
C ARG A 254 19.19 -5.11 -13.74
N ALA A 255 19.50 -5.10 -15.04
CA ALA A 255 20.33 -6.11 -15.68
C ALA A 255 21.82 -5.75 -15.75
N ASN A 256 22.26 -4.63 -15.13
CA ASN A 256 23.63 -4.10 -15.25
C ASN A 256 24.09 -3.91 -16.71
N LEU A 257 23.18 -3.54 -17.61
CA LEU A 257 23.51 -3.22 -19.00
C LEU A 257 24.11 -1.80 -19.07
N PRO A 258 25.26 -1.58 -19.75
CA PRO A 258 25.88 -0.26 -19.89
C PRO A 258 24.92 0.77 -20.53
N GLU A 259 24.83 1.99 -19.97
CA GLU A 259 23.89 3.04 -20.42
C GLU A 259 24.27 3.71 -21.75
N GLU A 260 25.41 3.37 -22.36
CA GLU A 260 25.86 3.91 -23.64
C GLU A 260 25.89 2.83 -24.73
N ILE A 261 25.41 3.19 -25.93
CA ILE A 261 25.19 2.39 -27.14
C ILE A 261 23.79 1.77 -27.25
N MET A 262 22.75 2.58 -27.50
CA MET A 262 21.55 2.09 -28.21
C MET A 262 20.87 3.21 -29.02
N PRO A 263 21.25 3.43 -30.29
CA PRO A 263 20.45 4.22 -31.23
C PRO A 263 19.12 3.49 -31.51
N VAL A 264 18.02 4.25 -31.42
CA VAL A 264 16.61 3.83 -31.53
C VAL A 264 16.30 3.00 -32.80
N GLU A 265 17.13 3.13 -33.83
CA GLU A 265 16.96 2.46 -35.13
C GLU A 265 17.15 0.94 -35.09
N ARG A 266 17.94 0.39 -34.16
CA ARG A 266 18.15 -1.08 -34.07
C ARG A 266 17.01 -1.81 -33.37
N LEU A 267 16.26 -1.16 -32.49
CA LEU A 267 15.15 -1.78 -31.74
C LEU A 267 13.91 -2.05 -32.62
N ASN A 268 13.60 -1.16 -33.56
CA ASN A 268 12.54 -1.41 -34.54
C ASN A 268 12.84 -2.65 -35.41
N LYS A 269 14.12 -2.93 -35.66
CA LYS A 269 14.54 -4.11 -36.44
C LYS A 269 14.44 -5.41 -35.65
N VAL A 270 14.73 -5.41 -34.35
CA VAL A 270 14.62 -6.60 -33.49
C VAL A 270 13.16 -6.92 -33.13
N LEU A 271 12.34 -5.89 -32.90
CA LEU A 271 10.92 -6.07 -32.59
C LEU A 271 10.09 -6.46 -33.82
N ALA A 272 10.47 -6.01 -35.03
CA ALA A 272 9.83 -6.46 -36.27
C ALA A 272 10.06 -7.95 -36.58
N VAL A 273 11.21 -8.52 -36.17
CA VAL A 273 11.51 -9.95 -36.34
C VAL A 273 10.72 -10.82 -35.34
N SER A 274 10.31 -10.25 -34.21
CA SER A 274 9.59 -10.96 -33.14
C SER A 274 8.06 -11.00 -33.33
N SER A 275 7.53 -10.28 -34.32
CA SER A 275 6.10 -10.11 -34.58
C SER A 275 5.59 -10.94 -35.77
N THR A 276 6.10 -12.16 -35.97
CA THR A 276 5.41 -13.11 -36.85
C THR A 276 4.51 -14.02 -36.01
N SER A 277 3.32 -13.50 -35.69
CA SER A 277 2.19 -14.32 -35.26
C SER A 277 1.80 -15.26 -36.41
N LYS A 278 2.43 -16.43 -36.49
CA LYS A 278 1.89 -17.54 -37.28
C LYS A 278 0.72 -18.14 -36.50
N SER A 279 -0.48 -17.71 -36.86
CA SER A 279 -1.70 -18.47 -36.59
C SER A 279 -1.56 -19.86 -37.21
N LEU A 280 -1.61 -20.91 -36.38
CA LEU A 280 -1.71 -22.30 -36.84
C LEU A 280 -3.10 -22.54 -37.44
N PRO A 281 -3.22 -23.21 -38.61
CA PRO A 281 -4.50 -23.60 -39.15
C PRO A 281 -4.95 -24.96 -38.58
N PHE A 282 -6.22 -24.97 -38.16
CA PHE A 282 -7.11 -26.07 -37.73
C PHE A 282 -6.72 -26.90 -36.50
#